data_AF-D4YVS2-F1
#
_entry.id   AF-D4YVS2-F1
#
_cell.length_a   1.000
_cell.length_b   1.000
_cell.length_c   1.000
_cell.angle_alpha   90.00
_cell.angle_beta   90.00
_cell.angle_gamma   90.00
#
_symmetry.space_group_name_H-M   'P 1'
#
loop_
_entity.id
_entity.type
_entity.pdbx_description
1 polymer ?
#
loop_
_entity_poly.entity_id
_entity_poly.type
_entity_poly.pdbx_seq_one_letter_code
_entity_poly.pdbx_strand_id
1 'polypeptide(L)'
;MVKMKKFLTVISLASLLFFGGVSVKDSLLPVPTVQAKTKYAKAKIKLPAGYTKSALLKAYQGKPSAKFIKASMKGMKENTFSRTNASESAKDNRTKINPNKLTKAQLQELTSFSLRLINQARTQLGLPKWVYSSGAQKLAKDIAKEYVANKRGINNGDHYVAGIVRACKKNGLNFDDNYVEDMAGYYEPRTKITMTKMKKNIYFALKQMIFGYTGPNEKAISKKSYYREWEHAGDLFNTQGSPHDGDYDYYGFSISKVGKVYSLHFIGVPHFAVNDPKYNLNFKVN
;
A
#
# COMPACT_ATOMS: atom_id res chain seq x y z
N MET A 1 30.22 -9.51 6.41
CA MET A 1 29.50 -8.81 7.49
C MET A 1 28.62 -7.73 6.87
N VAL A 2 27.39 -8.05 6.44
CA VAL A 2 26.50 -7.07 5.80
C VAL A 2 25.73 -6.37 6.93
N LYS A 3 26.19 -5.17 7.31
CA LYS A 3 25.35 -4.25 8.08
C LYS A 3 24.14 -3.92 7.20
N MET A 4 22.95 -4.34 7.61
CA MET A 4 21.72 -3.72 7.13
C MET A 4 21.89 -2.21 7.38
N LYS A 5 22.07 -1.44 6.31
CA LYS A 5 22.24 0.00 6.43
C LYS A 5 20.97 0.53 7.08
N LYS A 6 21.10 1.11 8.27
CA LYS A 6 20.11 2.01 8.84
C LYS A 6 20.02 3.20 7.89
N PHE A 7 19.12 3.13 6.91
CA PHE A 7 18.73 4.34 6.21
C PHE A 7 17.81 5.09 7.16
N LEU A 8 18.31 6.23 7.64
CA LEU A 8 17.53 7.16 8.42
C LEU A 8 16.22 7.43 7.67
N THR A 9 15.13 7.29 8.41
CA THR A 9 13.78 7.74 8.11
C THR A 9 13.83 9.13 7.48
N VAL A 10 13.48 9.24 6.20
CA VAL A 10 13.25 10.54 5.54
C VAL A 10 11.75 10.65 5.25
N ILE A 11 11.03 11.13 6.24
CA ILE A 11 9.82 11.97 6.16
C ILE A 11 8.81 11.52 5.08
N SER A 12 7.87 10.65 5.46
CA SER A 12 6.63 10.52 4.72
C SER A 12 5.77 11.75 5.04
N LEU A 13 5.66 12.68 4.07
CA LEU A 13 4.83 13.87 4.24
C LEU A 13 3.36 13.41 4.31
N ALA A 14 2.82 13.34 5.52
CA ALA A 14 1.40 13.14 5.76
C ALA A 14 0.59 14.24 5.05
N SER A 15 -0.01 13.91 3.90
CA SER A 15 -0.95 14.80 3.24
C SER A 15 -2.28 14.81 4.01
N LEU A 16 -2.37 15.66 5.05
CA LEU A 16 -3.63 16.07 5.65
C LEU A 16 -4.38 17.00 4.68
N LEU A 17 -5.68 16.76 4.50
CA LEU A 17 -6.59 17.72 3.88
C LEU A 17 -7.49 18.34 4.97
N PHE A 18 -7.45 19.67 5.05
CA PHE A 18 -8.53 20.51 5.56
C PHE A 18 -9.44 20.91 4.39
N PHE A 19 -10.75 20.85 4.59
CA PHE A 19 -11.73 21.44 3.67
C PHE A 19 -12.45 22.58 4.40
N GLY A 20 -12.21 23.82 3.97
CA GLY A 20 -13.07 24.97 4.27
C GLY A 20 -14.25 24.97 3.32
N GLY A 21 -15.45 25.12 3.86
CA GLY A 21 -16.69 25.23 3.08
C GLY A 21 -16.85 26.64 2.53
N VAL A 22 -17.34 26.73 1.29
CA VAL A 22 -18.01 27.92 0.79
C VAL A 22 -19.42 27.48 0.41
N SER A 23 -20.40 28.09 1.08
CA SER A 23 -21.82 27.94 0.79
C SER A 23 -22.20 28.86 -0.35
N VAL A 24 -22.74 28.31 -1.43
CA VAL A 24 -23.57 29.06 -2.38
C VAL A 24 -24.89 28.32 -2.46
N LYS A 25 -25.95 28.95 -1.93
CA LYS A 25 -27.33 28.57 -2.21
C LYS A 25 -27.67 29.17 -3.57
N ASP A 26 -28.10 28.34 -4.52
CA ASP A 26 -29.17 28.71 -5.45
C ASP A 26 -29.75 27.48 -6.17
N SER A 27 -31.08 27.37 -6.04
CA SER A 27 -32.10 26.94 -7.01
C SER A 27 -31.77 25.79 -7.98
N LEU A 28 -32.28 24.59 -7.69
CA LEU A 28 -32.21 23.43 -8.61
C LEU A 28 -33.59 23.13 -9.21
N LEU A 29 -33.75 23.43 -10.50
CA LEU A 29 -34.64 22.63 -11.35
C LEU A 29 -34.00 21.24 -11.55
N PRO A 30 -34.79 20.14 -11.63
CA PRO A 30 -34.22 18.80 -11.73
C PRO A 30 -33.57 18.59 -13.11
N VAL A 31 -32.25 18.58 -13.14
CA VAL A 31 -31.47 18.10 -14.30
C VAL A 31 -31.57 16.57 -14.33
N PRO A 32 -31.99 15.94 -15.44
CA PRO A 32 -32.01 14.49 -15.56
C PRO A 32 -30.58 13.96 -15.49
N THR A 33 -30.24 13.31 -14.38
CA THR A 33 -28.94 12.68 -14.20
C THR A 33 -28.89 11.39 -15.01
N VAL A 34 -28.33 11.46 -16.22
CA VAL A 34 -27.88 10.27 -16.94
C VAL A 34 -26.75 9.65 -16.11
N GLN A 35 -27.10 8.70 -15.25
CA GLN A 35 -26.16 7.99 -14.42
C GLN A 35 -25.25 7.16 -15.33
N ALA A 36 -24.04 7.66 -15.61
CA ALA A 36 -23.08 7.00 -16.50
C ALA A 36 -22.92 5.52 -16.09
N LYS A 37 -23.25 4.60 -17.00
CA LYS A 37 -23.20 3.14 -16.74
C LYS A 37 -21.84 2.77 -16.15
N THR A 38 -21.84 2.15 -14.97
CA THR A 38 -20.63 1.67 -14.32
C THR A 38 -20.00 0.57 -15.17
N LYS A 39 -18.73 0.71 -15.53
CA LYS A 39 -17.97 -0.32 -16.25
C LYS A 39 -17.34 -1.28 -15.25
N TYR A 40 -17.72 -2.56 -15.29
CA TYR A 40 -17.09 -3.58 -14.46
C TYR A 40 -15.81 -4.09 -15.12
N ALA A 41 -14.69 -4.02 -14.39
CA ALA A 41 -13.39 -4.50 -14.85
C ALA A 41 -12.53 -4.90 -13.66
N LYS A 42 -11.81 -6.03 -13.78
CA LYS A 42 -10.79 -6.37 -12.80
C LYS A 42 -9.69 -5.31 -12.80
N ALA A 43 -9.32 -4.84 -11.61
CA ALA A 43 -8.21 -3.91 -11.47
C ALA A 43 -6.91 -4.60 -11.92
N LYS A 44 -6.05 -3.84 -12.63
CA LYS A 44 -4.76 -4.30 -13.12
C LYS A 44 -3.70 -3.24 -12.91
N ILE A 45 -2.51 -3.63 -12.45
CA ILE A 45 -1.32 -2.76 -12.48
C ILE A 45 -0.44 -3.16 -13.66
N LYS A 46 -0.09 -2.20 -14.52
CA LYS A 46 0.86 -2.37 -15.63
C LYS A 46 2.09 -1.51 -15.39
N LEU A 47 3.27 -2.13 -15.47
CA LEU A 47 4.53 -1.41 -15.44
C LEU A 47 4.82 -0.82 -16.84
N PRO A 48 5.20 0.46 -16.92
CA PRO A 48 5.49 1.11 -18.19
C PRO A 48 6.86 0.67 -18.71
N ALA A 49 7.05 0.75 -20.03
CA ALA A 49 8.37 0.55 -20.64
C ALA A 49 9.43 1.44 -19.97
N GLY A 50 10.59 0.85 -19.68
CA GLY A 50 11.69 1.51 -18.95
C GLY A 50 11.62 1.36 -17.42
N TYR A 51 10.54 0.83 -16.86
CA TYR A 51 10.50 0.41 -15.45
C TYR A 51 11.13 -0.98 -15.30
N THR A 52 12.40 -1.05 -14.89
CA THR A 52 13.19 -2.29 -14.81
C THR A 52 13.77 -2.48 -13.41
N LYS A 53 14.13 -3.72 -13.04
CA LYS A 53 14.74 -4.03 -11.72
C LYS A 53 15.99 -3.19 -11.44
N SER A 54 16.90 -3.06 -12.41
CA SER A 54 18.13 -2.27 -12.26
C SER A 54 17.83 -0.77 -12.08
N ALA A 55 16.88 -0.22 -12.83
CA ALA A 55 16.51 1.19 -12.70
C ALA A 55 15.80 1.47 -11.37
N LEU A 56 14.96 0.54 -10.91
CA LEU A 56 14.34 0.59 -9.60
C LEU A 56 15.37 0.52 -8.47
N LEU A 57 16.33 -0.41 -8.51
CA LEU A 57 17.40 -0.49 -7.52
C LEU A 57 18.18 0.82 -7.40
N LYS A 58 18.53 1.44 -8.55
CA LYS A 58 19.18 2.77 -8.54
C LYS A 58 18.30 3.84 -7.90
N ALA A 59 16.99 3.80 -8.16
CA ALA A 59 16.04 4.72 -7.56
C ALA A 59 15.89 4.53 -6.04
N TYR A 60 15.78 3.27 -5.58
CA TYR A 60 15.79 2.89 -4.17
C TYR A 60 17.05 3.41 -3.46
N GLN A 61 18.19 3.36 -4.12
CA GLN A 61 19.46 3.91 -3.61
C GLN A 61 19.56 5.45 -3.68
N GLY A 62 18.45 6.15 -3.92
CA GLY A 62 18.38 7.61 -4.00
C GLY A 62 18.94 8.19 -5.31
N LYS A 63 19.15 7.37 -6.35
CA LYS A 63 19.74 7.78 -7.63
C LYS A 63 18.82 7.47 -8.83
N PRO A 64 17.54 7.90 -8.83
CA PRO A 64 16.63 7.67 -9.94
C PRO A 64 17.10 8.43 -11.20
N SER A 65 17.21 7.73 -12.33
CA SER A 65 17.49 8.40 -13.60
C SER A 65 16.27 9.20 -14.09
N ALA A 66 16.50 10.25 -14.88
CA ALA A 66 15.41 11.01 -15.51
C ALA A 66 14.49 10.12 -16.37
N LYS A 67 15.04 9.09 -17.03
CA LYS A 67 14.26 8.10 -17.80
C LYS A 67 13.36 7.26 -16.89
N PHE A 68 13.85 6.84 -15.73
CA PHE A 68 13.06 6.07 -14.77
C PHE A 68 11.96 6.91 -14.11
N ILE A 69 12.22 8.19 -13.83
CA ILE A 69 11.18 9.12 -13.36
C ILE A 69 10.09 9.27 -14.42
N LYS A 70 10.45 9.49 -15.69
CA LYS A 70 9.49 9.55 -16.81
C LYS A 70 8.67 8.25 -16.93
N ALA A 71 9.29 7.09 -16.77
CA ALA A 71 8.59 5.81 -16.73
C ALA A 71 7.61 5.77 -15.56
N SER A 72 8.03 6.10 -14.34
CA SER A 72 7.16 6.15 -13.16
C SER A 72 5.96 7.10 -13.33
N MET A 73 6.18 8.28 -13.91
CA MET A 73 5.10 9.22 -14.27
C MET A 73 4.11 8.62 -15.26
N LYS A 74 4.59 7.93 -16.30
CA LYS A 74 3.76 7.18 -17.25
C LYS A 74 2.97 6.09 -16.54
N GLY A 75 3.58 5.39 -15.58
CA GLY A 75 2.93 4.39 -14.73
C GLY A 75 1.74 4.98 -13.97
N MET A 76 1.92 6.10 -13.27
CA MET A 76 0.83 6.79 -12.57
C MET A 76 -0.28 7.25 -13.52
N LYS A 77 0.07 7.64 -14.75
CA LYS A 77 -0.88 8.06 -15.79
C LYS A 77 -1.66 6.89 -16.39
N GLU A 78 -1.05 5.75 -16.67
CA GLU A 78 -1.71 4.63 -17.37
C GLU A 78 -2.53 3.73 -16.44
N ASN A 79 -2.20 3.71 -15.15
CA ASN A 79 -2.88 2.90 -14.14
C ASN A 79 -4.10 3.68 -13.57
N THR A 80 -5.25 3.59 -14.26
CA THR A 80 -6.40 4.51 -14.07
C THR A 80 -7.54 3.99 -13.18
N PHE A 81 -7.50 2.76 -12.67
CA PHE A 81 -8.63 2.13 -11.96
C PHE A 81 -9.15 2.96 -10.78
N SER A 82 -8.27 3.62 -10.02
CA SER A 82 -8.61 4.48 -8.89
C SER A 82 -9.38 5.77 -9.26
N ARG A 83 -9.31 6.24 -10.51
CA ARG A 83 -9.92 7.51 -10.95
C ARG A 83 -11.02 7.41 -12.01
N THR A 84 -11.18 6.25 -12.63
CA THR A 84 -12.30 6.02 -13.56
C THR A 84 -13.58 5.65 -12.81
N ASN A 85 -14.72 5.62 -13.50
CA ASN A 85 -15.98 5.10 -12.96
C ASN A 85 -15.99 3.56 -12.84
N ALA A 86 -14.87 2.87 -13.12
CA ALA A 86 -14.80 1.43 -13.06
C ALA A 86 -14.91 0.88 -11.63
N SER A 87 -15.40 -0.35 -11.49
CA SER A 87 -15.31 -1.16 -10.26
C SER A 87 -15.12 -2.63 -10.62
N GLU A 88 -14.72 -3.48 -9.67
CA GLU A 88 -14.53 -4.90 -10.02
C GLU A 88 -15.85 -5.65 -10.17
N SER A 89 -16.91 -5.22 -9.46
CA SER A 89 -18.21 -5.88 -9.52
C SER A 89 -19.35 -4.97 -9.04
N ALA A 90 -20.59 -5.37 -9.38
CA ALA A 90 -21.80 -4.77 -8.82
C ALA A 90 -21.94 -5.04 -7.30
N LYS A 91 -21.45 -6.19 -6.84
CA LYS A 91 -21.43 -6.56 -5.42
C LYS A 91 -20.57 -5.59 -4.61
N ASP A 92 -19.41 -5.18 -5.12
CA ASP A 92 -18.49 -4.26 -4.45
C ASP A 92 -19.12 -2.87 -4.27
N ASN A 93 -19.94 -2.45 -5.24
CA ASN A 93 -20.65 -1.17 -5.19
C ASN A 93 -21.69 -1.15 -4.06
N ARG A 94 -22.38 -2.28 -3.84
CA ARG A 94 -23.43 -2.40 -2.81
C ARG A 94 -22.87 -2.73 -1.43
N THR A 95 -21.76 -3.46 -1.36
CA THR A 95 -21.15 -3.91 -0.09
C THR A 95 -20.58 -2.73 0.68
N LYS A 96 -21.17 -2.41 1.84
CA LYS A 96 -20.63 -1.43 2.79
C LYS A 96 -19.74 -2.12 3.81
N ILE A 97 -18.54 -1.60 4.00
CA ILE A 97 -17.55 -2.09 4.96
C ILE A 97 -17.22 -1.00 5.98
N ASN A 98 -16.93 -1.39 7.21
CA ASN A 98 -16.38 -0.51 8.23
C ASN A 98 -14.88 -0.76 8.35
N PRO A 99 -14.00 0.19 7.98
CA PRO A 99 -12.55 0.01 8.08
C PRO A 99 -12.07 -0.32 9.50
N ASN A 100 -12.80 0.09 10.55
CA ASN A 100 -12.50 -0.26 11.95
C ASN A 100 -12.97 -1.66 12.37
N LYS A 101 -13.88 -2.28 11.60
CA LYS A 101 -14.57 -3.51 11.97
C LYS A 101 -14.84 -4.36 10.73
N LEU A 102 -13.77 -4.79 10.05
CA LEU A 102 -13.89 -5.70 8.91
C LEU A 102 -14.21 -7.11 9.40
N THR A 103 -15.14 -7.77 8.71
CA THR A 103 -15.34 -9.22 8.86
C THR A 103 -14.15 -9.99 8.30
N LYS A 104 -13.96 -11.25 8.71
CA LYS A 104 -12.92 -12.14 8.18
C LYS A 104 -12.98 -12.23 6.65
N ALA A 105 -14.17 -12.39 6.08
CA ALA A 105 -14.38 -12.49 4.63
C ALA A 105 -14.01 -11.19 3.89
N GLN A 106 -14.39 -10.02 4.43
CA GLN A 106 -14.01 -8.73 3.85
C GLN A 106 -12.49 -8.52 3.89
N LEU A 107 -11.85 -8.88 5.00
CA LEU A 107 -10.39 -8.77 5.12
C LEU A 107 -9.67 -9.71 4.15
N GLN A 108 -10.13 -10.96 4.02
CA GLN A 108 -9.59 -11.93 3.07
C GLN A 108 -9.77 -11.47 1.61
N GLU A 109 -10.90 -10.84 1.29
CA GLU A 109 -11.15 -10.26 -0.04
C GLU A 109 -10.16 -9.12 -0.34
N LEU A 110 -9.94 -8.21 0.61
CA LEU A 110 -9.00 -7.09 0.46
C LEU A 110 -7.53 -7.55 0.40
N THR A 111 -7.19 -8.59 1.16
CA THR A 111 -5.86 -9.23 1.12
C THR A 111 -5.61 -9.89 -0.22
N SER A 112 -6.59 -10.64 -0.73
CA SER A 112 -6.50 -11.26 -2.06
C SER A 112 -6.42 -10.23 -3.18
N PHE A 113 -7.15 -9.12 -3.03
CA PHE A 113 -7.12 -8.00 -3.97
C PHE A 113 -5.74 -7.34 -4.04
N SER A 114 -5.18 -6.93 -2.90
CA SER A 114 -3.86 -6.29 -2.82
C SER A 114 -2.74 -7.23 -3.28
N LEU A 115 -2.70 -8.47 -2.78
CA LEU A 115 -1.72 -9.47 -3.17
C LEU A 115 -1.73 -9.72 -4.69
N ARG A 116 -2.92 -9.79 -5.30
CA ARG A 116 -3.03 -9.96 -6.75
C ARG A 116 -2.40 -8.80 -7.52
N LEU A 117 -2.60 -7.56 -7.08
CA LEU A 117 -2.04 -6.38 -7.74
C LEU A 117 -0.51 -6.32 -7.60
N ILE A 118 0.01 -6.62 -6.40
CA ILE A 118 1.46 -6.76 -6.15
C ILE A 118 2.04 -7.82 -7.09
N ASN A 119 1.44 -9.02 -7.11
CA ASN A 119 1.92 -10.12 -7.94
C ASN A 119 1.81 -9.87 -9.45
N GLN A 120 0.84 -9.08 -9.91
CA GLN A 120 0.79 -8.64 -11.30
C GLN A 120 1.99 -7.77 -11.67
N ALA A 121 2.39 -6.84 -10.79
CA ALA A 121 3.56 -6.00 -11.02
C ALA A 121 4.85 -6.82 -10.92
N ARG A 122 4.99 -7.70 -9.92
CA ARG A 122 6.15 -8.59 -9.75
C ARG A 122 6.37 -9.49 -10.97
N THR A 123 5.30 -10.11 -11.49
CA THR A 123 5.38 -10.97 -12.68
C THR A 123 5.92 -10.23 -13.91
N GLN A 124 5.59 -8.95 -14.08
CA GLN A 124 6.10 -8.14 -15.21
C GLN A 124 7.61 -7.85 -15.12
N LEU A 125 8.23 -8.04 -13.96
CA LEU A 125 9.68 -7.94 -13.75
C LEU A 125 10.38 -9.31 -13.70
N GLY A 126 9.65 -10.40 -13.98
CA GLY A 126 10.15 -11.76 -13.86
C GLY A 126 10.47 -12.16 -12.42
N LEU A 127 9.77 -11.57 -11.44
CA LEU A 127 9.96 -11.88 -10.02
C LEU A 127 8.99 -12.97 -9.56
N PRO A 128 9.41 -13.86 -8.65
CA PRO A 128 8.52 -14.80 -7.96
C PRO A 128 7.35 -14.07 -7.30
N LYS A 129 6.20 -14.73 -7.24
CA LYS A 129 5.01 -14.17 -6.59
C LYS A 129 5.14 -14.27 -5.08
N TRP A 130 4.69 -13.23 -4.39
CA TRP A 130 4.40 -13.29 -2.96
C TRP A 130 3.26 -14.27 -2.69
N VAL A 131 3.27 -14.85 -1.49
CA VAL A 131 2.38 -15.95 -1.11
C VAL A 131 1.55 -15.54 0.09
N TYR A 132 0.23 -15.76 0.05
CA TYR A 132 -0.60 -15.54 1.23
C TYR A 132 -0.18 -16.46 2.38
N SER A 133 -0.18 -15.94 3.61
CA SER A 133 0.17 -16.69 4.82
C SER A 133 -0.79 -16.31 5.95
N SER A 134 -1.35 -17.30 6.66
CA SER A 134 -2.17 -17.03 7.86
C SER A 134 -1.34 -16.42 8.99
N GLY A 135 -0.05 -16.78 9.09
CA GLY A 135 0.94 -16.16 9.97
C GLY A 135 1.13 -14.67 9.69
N ALA A 136 1.47 -14.32 8.45
CA ALA A 136 1.63 -12.92 8.04
C ALA A 136 0.31 -12.14 8.18
N GLN A 137 -0.83 -12.78 7.91
CA GLN A 137 -2.15 -12.19 8.15
C GLN A 137 -2.42 -11.93 9.64
N LYS A 138 -1.96 -12.82 10.53
CA LYS A 138 -2.03 -12.61 11.98
C LYS A 138 -1.14 -11.45 12.40
N LEU A 139 0.11 -11.41 11.92
CA LEU A 139 1.03 -10.31 12.15
C LEU A 139 0.43 -8.97 11.71
N ALA A 140 -0.14 -8.88 10.51
CA ALA A 140 -0.79 -7.67 10.02
C ALA A 140 -1.92 -7.20 10.94
N LYS A 141 -2.74 -8.11 11.46
CA LYS A 141 -3.80 -7.75 12.44
C LYS A 141 -3.21 -7.27 13.76
N ASP A 142 -2.13 -7.89 14.24
CA ASP A 142 -1.48 -7.49 15.48
C ASP A 142 -0.79 -6.12 15.34
N ILE A 143 -0.17 -5.83 14.19
CA ILE A 143 0.35 -4.49 13.87
C ILE A 143 -0.77 -3.45 13.86
N ALA A 144 -1.88 -3.69 13.16
CA ALA A 144 -3.01 -2.75 13.16
C ALA A 144 -3.58 -2.49 14.57
N LYS A 145 -3.59 -3.50 15.46
CA LYS A 145 -3.98 -3.31 16.87
C LYS A 145 -3.00 -2.41 17.62
N GLU A 146 -1.69 -2.55 17.39
CA GLU A 146 -0.68 -1.67 17.98
C GLU A 146 -0.90 -0.22 17.56
N TYR A 147 -1.19 0.04 16.28
CA TYR A 147 -1.54 1.38 15.79
C TYR A 147 -2.80 1.93 16.50
N VAL A 148 -3.88 1.16 16.55
CA VAL A 148 -5.14 1.59 17.20
C VAL A 148 -4.97 1.85 18.70
N ALA A 149 -4.35 0.92 19.42
CA ALA A 149 -4.16 1.00 20.87
C ALA A 149 -3.32 2.22 21.28
N ASN A 150 -2.37 2.62 20.42
CA ASN A 150 -1.47 3.73 20.69
C ASN A 150 -1.89 5.04 19.99
N LYS A 151 -3.09 5.09 19.40
CA LYS A 151 -3.61 6.25 18.65
C LYS A 151 -2.61 6.73 17.57
N ARG A 152 -1.91 5.79 16.94
CA ARG A 152 -0.96 6.04 15.84
C ARG A 152 -1.62 5.75 14.50
N GLY A 153 -1.20 6.44 13.45
CA GLY A 153 -1.60 6.20 12.07
C GLY A 153 -0.71 6.94 11.08
N ILE A 154 -1.01 6.84 9.79
CA ILE A 154 -0.26 7.50 8.71
C ILE A 154 -0.11 9.02 8.91
N ASN A 155 -1.04 9.65 9.61
CA ASN A 155 -1.03 11.08 9.89
C ASN A 155 0.00 11.50 10.96
N ASN A 156 0.73 10.54 11.55
CA ASN A 156 1.85 10.82 12.45
C ASN A 156 3.20 10.99 11.73
N GLY A 157 3.24 10.92 10.40
CA GLY A 157 4.43 11.20 9.58
C GLY A 157 5.31 9.97 9.29
N ASP A 158 5.53 9.11 10.28
CA ASP A 158 6.35 7.90 10.12
C ASP A 158 5.61 6.62 10.55
N HIS A 159 6.18 5.48 10.18
CA HIS A 159 5.75 4.17 10.69
C HIS A 159 5.84 4.11 12.22
N TYR A 160 4.90 3.40 12.85
CA TYR A 160 4.96 3.14 14.28
C TYR A 160 5.88 1.94 14.60
N VAL A 161 7.18 2.14 14.39
CA VAL A 161 8.23 1.09 14.51
C VAL A 161 8.15 0.34 15.83
N ALA A 162 7.98 1.05 16.97
CA ALA A 162 7.88 0.40 18.28
C ALA A 162 6.71 -0.59 18.36
N GLY A 163 5.57 -0.29 17.73
CA GLY A 163 4.43 -1.20 17.64
C GLY A 163 4.68 -2.37 16.70
N ILE A 164 5.28 -2.09 15.53
CA ILE A 164 5.66 -3.13 14.54
C ILE A 164 6.60 -4.16 15.19
N VAL A 165 7.65 -3.70 15.86
CA VAL A 165 8.63 -4.56 16.55
C VAL A 165 7.96 -5.42 17.63
N ARG A 166 7.08 -4.85 18.46
CA ARG A 166 6.32 -5.63 19.45
C ARG A 166 5.44 -6.70 18.80
N ALA A 167 4.75 -6.36 17.71
CA ALA A 167 3.93 -7.31 16.98
C ALA A 167 4.78 -8.41 16.33
N CYS A 168 5.94 -8.09 15.74
CA CYS A 168 6.89 -9.07 15.21
C CYS A 168 7.35 -10.04 16.29
N LYS A 169 7.83 -9.55 17.43
CA LYS A 169 8.29 -10.38 18.57
C LYS A 169 7.18 -11.28 19.09
N LYS A 170 5.96 -10.73 19.26
CA LYS A 170 4.77 -11.50 19.66
C LYS A 170 4.43 -12.64 18.68
N ASN A 171 4.76 -12.48 17.41
CA ASN A 171 4.52 -13.47 16.36
C ASN A 171 5.76 -14.33 16.07
N GLY A 172 6.84 -14.22 16.83
CA GLY A 172 8.01 -15.08 16.69
C GLY A 172 9.11 -14.58 15.77
N LEU A 173 9.04 -13.32 15.35
CA LEU A 173 10.06 -12.67 14.52
C LEU A 173 10.94 -11.78 15.39
N ASN A 174 12.25 -11.97 15.32
CA ASN A 174 13.26 -11.18 16.00
C ASN A 174 13.74 -10.03 15.11
N PHE A 175 12.87 -9.03 14.95
CA PHE A 175 13.19 -7.78 14.28
C PHE A 175 13.27 -6.63 15.28
N ASP A 176 14.15 -5.67 15.02
CA ASP A 176 14.39 -4.48 15.82
C ASP A 176 14.01 -3.17 15.12
N ASP A 177 13.52 -3.26 13.88
CA ASP A 177 13.03 -2.14 13.06
C ASP A 177 11.83 -2.56 12.19
N ASN A 178 11.33 -1.66 11.34
CA ASN A 178 10.36 -1.99 10.31
C ASN A 178 11.05 -2.67 9.11
N TYR A 179 10.91 -4.00 9.04
CA TYR A 179 11.33 -4.81 7.89
C TYR A 179 10.18 -5.50 7.17
N VAL A 180 8.94 -5.16 7.53
CA VAL A 180 7.77 -5.94 7.11
C VAL A 180 6.60 -5.10 6.61
N GLU A 181 6.53 -3.81 6.95
CA GLU A 181 5.36 -2.98 6.65
C GLU A 181 5.66 -1.91 5.61
N ASP A 182 4.90 -1.95 4.52
CA ASP A 182 4.59 -0.78 3.71
C ASP A 182 3.24 -0.20 4.17
N MET A 183 3.15 1.13 4.29
CA MET A 183 1.95 1.80 4.79
C MET A 183 1.47 2.92 3.86
N ALA A 184 0.16 3.00 3.68
CA ALA A 184 -0.50 4.16 3.11
C ALA A 184 -1.70 4.54 3.97
N GLY A 185 -2.38 5.65 3.69
CA GLY A 185 -3.66 5.89 4.34
C GLY A 185 -4.40 7.10 3.81
N TYR A 186 -5.63 7.24 4.29
CA TYR A 186 -6.58 8.21 3.76
C TYR A 186 -7.49 8.78 4.84
N TYR A 187 -7.79 10.06 4.69
CA TYR A 187 -8.88 10.70 5.42
C TYR A 187 -10.22 10.17 4.94
N GLU A 188 -11.04 9.71 5.88
CA GLU A 188 -12.37 9.16 5.67
C GLU A 188 -13.23 9.39 6.91
N PRO A 189 -14.03 10.47 6.97
CA PRO A 189 -14.84 10.78 8.13
C PRO A 189 -16.03 9.82 8.29
N ARG A 190 -16.39 9.05 7.25
CA ARG A 190 -17.52 8.12 7.30
C ARG A 190 -17.13 6.84 8.03
N THR A 191 -18.06 6.32 8.83
CA THR A 191 -17.93 5.02 9.49
C THR A 191 -17.90 3.85 8.51
N LYS A 192 -18.67 3.95 7.42
CA LYS A 192 -18.77 2.92 6.39
C LYS A 192 -18.47 3.50 5.01
N ILE A 193 -17.73 2.73 4.21
CA ILE A 193 -17.50 3.01 2.78
C ILE A 193 -17.83 1.79 1.94
N THR A 194 -17.97 1.95 0.62
CA THR A 194 -18.16 0.79 -0.27
C THR A 194 -16.87 -0.02 -0.39
N MET A 195 -16.99 -1.31 -0.64
CA MET A 195 -15.85 -2.17 -1.01
C MET A 195 -15.14 -1.60 -2.24
N THR A 196 -15.88 -1.07 -3.23
CA THR A 196 -15.32 -0.36 -4.38
C THR A 196 -14.42 0.79 -3.97
N LYS A 197 -14.85 1.65 -3.04
CA LYS A 197 -14.03 2.78 -2.57
C LYS A 197 -12.76 2.28 -1.89
N MET A 198 -12.86 1.26 -1.04
CA MET A 198 -11.68 0.66 -0.39
C MET A 198 -10.69 0.07 -1.39
N LYS A 199 -11.16 -0.75 -2.35
CA LYS A 199 -10.31 -1.30 -3.41
C LYS A 199 -9.64 -0.22 -4.26
N LYS A 200 -10.34 0.89 -4.56
CA LYS A 200 -9.73 2.03 -5.26
C LYS A 200 -8.65 2.73 -4.43
N ASN A 201 -8.85 2.84 -3.11
CA ASN A 201 -7.85 3.43 -2.23
C ASN A 201 -6.62 2.51 -2.10
N ILE A 202 -6.80 1.18 -1.96
CA ILE A 202 -5.70 0.21 -1.99
C ILE A 202 -4.96 0.25 -3.33
N TYR A 203 -5.70 0.28 -4.45
CA TYR A 203 -5.10 0.40 -5.77
C TYR A 203 -4.27 1.68 -5.91
N PHE A 204 -4.80 2.80 -5.42
CA PHE A 204 -4.10 4.08 -5.44
C PHE A 204 -2.81 3.99 -4.62
N ALA A 205 -2.88 3.52 -3.38
CA ALA A 205 -1.73 3.30 -2.50
C ALA A 205 -0.64 2.46 -3.17
N LEU A 206 -0.99 1.30 -3.71
CA LEU A 206 -0.02 0.42 -4.39
C LEU A 206 0.63 1.10 -5.59
N LYS A 207 -0.12 1.82 -6.42
CA LYS A 207 0.53 2.52 -7.54
C LYS A 207 1.39 3.70 -7.08
N GLN A 208 1.04 4.37 -5.97
CA GLN A 208 1.90 5.40 -5.38
C GLN A 208 3.24 4.80 -4.96
N MET A 209 3.20 3.72 -4.18
CA MET A 209 4.37 2.98 -3.72
C MET A 209 5.22 2.49 -4.88
N ILE A 210 4.61 1.77 -5.83
CA ILE A 210 5.30 1.20 -7.00
C ILE A 210 5.97 2.29 -7.85
N PHE A 211 5.31 3.42 -8.09
CA PHE A 211 5.86 4.47 -8.96
C PHE A 211 6.55 5.60 -8.20
N GLY A 212 6.79 5.41 -6.90
CA GLY A 212 7.44 6.37 -6.00
C GLY A 212 6.82 7.76 -5.96
N TYR A 213 5.49 7.83 -6.00
CA TYR A 213 4.71 9.04 -6.08
C TYR A 213 4.17 9.48 -4.71
N THR A 214 4.65 10.62 -4.21
CA THR A 214 4.32 11.18 -2.90
C THR A 214 3.28 12.31 -2.96
N GLY A 215 2.62 12.49 -4.10
CA GLY A 215 1.67 13.58 -4.25
C GLY A 215 0.34 13.26 -3.53
N PRO A 216 -0.38 14.30 -3.07
CA PRO A 216 -1.55 14.13 -2.19
C PRO A 216 -2.75 13.50 -2.88
N ASN A 217 -2.82 13.57 -4.21
CA ASN A 217 -3.90 13.03 -5.02
C ASN A 217 -3.51 12.96 -6.50
N GLU A 218 -4.36 12.36 -7.33
CA GLU A 218 -4.06 12.14 -8.74
C GLU A 218 -3.97 13.42 -9.61
N LYS A 219 -4.36 14.61 -9.11
CA LYS A 219 -4.27 15.84 -9.91
C LYS A 219 -2.83 16.28 -10.15
N ALA A 220 -1.90 15.84 -9.31
CA ALA A 220 -0.51 16.25 -9.38
C ALA A 220 0.43 15.18 -9.98
N ILE A 221 -0.10 14.15 -10.65
CA ILE A 221 0.73 13.08 -11.25
C ILE A 221 1.67 13.60 -12.34
N SER A 222 1.41 14.78 -12.92
CA SER A 222 2.30 15.41 -13.88
C SER A 222 3.47 16.15 -13.22
N LYS A 223 3.44 16.39 -11.90
CA LYS A 223 4.49 17.14 -11.21
C LYS A 223 5.65 16.22 -10.84
N LYS A 224 6.77 16.41 -11.53
CA LYS A 224 8.02 15.63 -11.32
C LYS A 224 8.52 15.65 -9.87
N SER A 225 8.32 16.76 -9.14
CA SER A 225 8.77 16.92 -7.75
C SER A 225 8.13 15.96 -6.74
N TYR A 226 7.02 15.30 -7.12
CA TYR A 226 6.38 14.27 -6.30
C TYR A 226 6.90 12.85 -6.57
N TYR A 227 7.87 12.67 -7.46
CA TYR A 227 8.47 11.36 -7.74
C TYR A 227 9.81 11.27 -7.05
N ARG A 228 9.82 10.72 -5.83
CA ARG A 228 10.97 10.81 -4.92
C ARG A 228 11.13 9.68 -3.89
N GLU A 229 10.17 8.76 -3.79
CA GLU A 229 10.14 7.75 -2.70
C GLU A 229 9.97 6.34 -3.27
N TRP A 230 11.06 5.68 -3.64
CA TRP A 230 11.05 4.32 -4.21
C TRP A 230 11.41 3.23 -3.19
N GLU A 231 11.51 3.57 -1.93
CA GLU A 231 11.76 2.67 -0.79
C GLU A 231 10.69 1.57 -0.76
N HIS A 232 9.41 1.97 -0.75
CA HIS A 232 8.28 1.04 -0.83
C HIS A 232 8.29 0.16 -2.09
N ALA A 233 8.72 0.70 -3.23
CA ALA A 233 8.87 -0.11 -4.43
C ALA A 233 9.99 -1.14 -4.26
N GLY A 234 11.12 -0.75 -3.67
CA GLY A 234 12.20 -1.66 -3.31
C GLY A 234 11.72 -2.80 -2.41
N ASP A 235 10.85 -2.51 -1.45
CA ASP A 235 10.28 -3.49 -0.53
C ASP A 235 9.32 -4.44 -1.27
N LEU A 236 8.32 -3.91 -2.00
CA LEU A 236 7.35 -4.69 -2.77
C LEU A 236 7.96 -5.59 -3.85
N PHE A 237 9.14 -5.23 -4.38
CA PHE A 237 9.84 -5.96 -5.42
C PHE A 237 11.09 -6.70 -4.92
N ASN A 238 11.44 -6.58 -3.64
CA ASN A 238 12.68 -7.08 -3.05
C ASN A 238 13.89 -6.61 -3.88
N THR A 239 14.04 -5.31 -4.14
CA THR A 239 15.16 -4.76 -4.93
C THR A 239 15.90 -3.70 -4.13
N GLN A 240 16.53 -4.12 -3.04
CA GLN A 240 17.11 -3.24 -2.02
C GLN A 240 18.66 -3.24 -2.07
N GLY A 241 19.25 -4.05 -2.97
CA GLY A 241 20.70 -4.24 -3.08
C GLY A 241 21.24 -5.27 -2.09
N SER A 242 20.41 -6.24 -1.71
CA SER A 242 20.72 -7.32 -0.79
C SER A 242 21.03 -8.63 -1.53
N PRO A 243 21.65 -9.62 -0.86
CA PRO A 243 21.78 -10.99 -1.41
C PRO A 243 20.44 -11.70 -1.66
N HIS A 244 19.34 -11.18 -1.09
CA HIS A 244 17.99 -11.74 -1.22
C HIS A 244 17.14 -10.95 -2.24
N ASP A 245 17.77 -10.10 -3.05
CA ASP A 245 17.07 -9.32 -4.05
C ASP A 245 16.34 -10.24 -5.05
N GLY A 246 15.06 -9.96 -5.25
CA GLY A 246 14.15 -10.69 -6.11
C GLY A 246 13.52 -11.93 -5.47
N ASP A 247 13.75 -12.20 -4.19
CA ASP A 247 13.00 -13.24 -3.45
C ASP A 247 11.53 -12.84 -3.24
N TYR A 248 10.73 -13.73 -2.66
CA TYR A 248 9.32 -13.50 -2.32
C TYR A 248 9.08 -13.32 -0.82
N ASP A 249 7.92 -12.77 -0.49
CA ASP A 249 7.47 -12.60 0.88
C ASP A 249 6.19 -13.39 1.15
N TYR A 250 6.02 -13.76 2.42
CA TYR A 250 4.76 -14.21 2.98
C TYR A 250 3.89 -13.01 3.33
N TYR A 251 2.71 -12.94 2.74
CA TYR A 251 1.90 -11.74 2.70
C TYR A 251 0.66 -11.79 3.61
N GLY A 252 0.43 -10.68 4.30
CA GLY A 252 -0.80 -10.35 5.01
C GLY A 252 -1.18 -8.89 4.80
N PHE A 253 -2.46 -8.57 5.01
CA PHE A 253 -2.95 -7.20 4.89
C PHE A 253 -3.88 -6.84 6.03
N SER A 254 -3.81 -5.61 6.53
CA SER A 254 -4.74 -5.12 7.55
C SER A 254 -5.02 -3.62 7.42
N ILE A 255 -5.98 -3.15 8.21
CA ILE A 255 -6.36 -1.74 8.25
C ILE A 255 -6.47 -1.34 9.72
N SER A 256 -5.86 -0.22 10.10
CA SER A 256 -6.14 0.48 11.35
C SER A 256 -6.87 1.78 11.04
N LYS A 257 -7.69 2.27 11.97
CA LYS A 257 -8.29 3.60 11.83
C LYS A 257 -8.30 4.33 13.17
N VAL A 258 -7.70 5.51 13.17
CA VAL A 258 -7.59 6.41 14.31
C VAL A 258 -8.29 7.72 13.95
N GLY A 259 -9.37 8.03 14.68
CA GLY A 259 -10.25 9.14 14.35
C GLY A 259 -10.78 9.03 12.92
N LYS A 260 -10.53 10.07 12.13
CA LYS A 260 -11.02 10.18 10.74
C LYS A 260 -10.04 9.61 9.71
N VAL A 261 -8.88 9.09 10.10
CA VAL A 261 -7.87 8.56 9.16
C VAL A 261 -7.78 7.05 9.32
N TYR A 262 -7.74 6.31 8.21
CA TYR A 262 -7.36 4.90 8.24
C TYR A 262 -6.01 4.71 7.54
N SER A 263 -5.22 3.78 8.08
CA SER A 263 -3.95 3.32 7.52
C SER A 263 -4.14 1.92 6.95
N LEU A 264 -3.55 1.68 5.78
CA LEU A 264 -3.48 0.41 5.08
C LEU A 264 -2.10 -0.19 5.38
N HIS A 265 -2.06 -1.41 5.90
CA HIS A 265 -0.82 -2.09 6.27
C HIS A 265 -0.60 -3.26 5.31
N PHE A 266 0.38 -3.13 4.44
CA PHE A 266 0.80 -4.17 3.51
C PHE A 266 1.99 -4.89 4.16
N ILE A 267 1.79 -6.13 4.61
CA ILE A 267 2.78 -6.84 5.39
C ILE A 267 3.43 -7.94 4.54
N GLY A 268 4.71 -7.76 4.22
CA GLY A 268 5.56 -8.79 3.64
C GLY A 268 6.54 -9.31 4.69
N VAL A 269 6.49 -10.60 5.01
CA VAL A 269 7.54 -11.25 5.82
C VAL A 269 8.51 -11.91 4.86
N PRO A 270 9.78 -11.46 4.77
CA PRO A 270 10.72 -11.98 3.80
C PRO A 270 10.94 -13.49 3.95
N HIS A 271 10.91 -14.22 2.84
CA HIS A 271 11.12 -15.67 2.85
C HIS A 271 12.45 -16.06 3.50
N PHE A 272 13.54 -15.36 3.19
CA PHE A 272 14.84 -15.63 3.83
C PHE A 272 14.78 -15.50 5.36
N ALA A 273 14.04 -14.52 5.89
CA ALA A 273 13.95 -14.29 7.33
C ALA A 273 13.17 -15.40 8.04
N VAL A 274 12.19 -16.01 7.37
CA VAL A 274 11.47 -17.19 7.91
C VAL A 274 12.38 -18.41 8.01
N ASN A 275 13.41 -18.52 7.19
CA ASN A 275 14.32 -19.67 7.15
C ASN A 275 15.65 -19.45 7.89
N ASP A 276 15.80 -18.32 8.58
CA ASP A 276 17.02 -17.98 9.31
C ASP A 276 16.71 -17.88 10.81
N PRO A 277 17.34 -18.70 11.68
CA PRO A 277 17.09 -18.72 13.12
C PRO A 277 17.47 -17.40 13.82
N LYS A 278 18.28 -16.54 13.19
CA LYS A 278 18.54 -15.19 13.67
C LYS A 278 17.27 -14.34 13.71
N TYR A 279 16.40 -14.53 12.73
CA TYR A 279 15.19 -13.72 12.52
C TYR A 279 13.92 -14.46 12.90
N ASN A 280 13.86 -15.79 12.78
CA ASN A 280 12.71 -16.60 13.11
C ASN A 280 12.94 -17.44 14.38
N LEU A 281 12.33 -17.03 15.49
CA LEU A 281 12.37 -17.77 16.76
C LEU A 281 11.26 -18.82 16.85
N ASN A 282 10.06 -18.52 16.33
CA ASN A 282 8.93 -19.44 16.27
C ASN A 282 7.77 -18.96 15.36
N PHE A 283 8.01 -18.04 14.43
CA PHE A 283 7.02 -17.59 13.45
C PHE A 283 6.50 -18.76 12.62
N LYS A 284 5.17 -18.88 12.57
CA LYS A 284 4.47 -19.90 11.78
C LYS A 284 3.90 -19.24 10.53
N VAL A 285 4.29 -19.74 9.36
CA VAL A 285 3.74 -19.28 8.09
C VAL A 285 2.24 -19.59 7.99
N ASN A 286 1.81 -20.75 8.48
CA ASN A 286 0.40 -21.19 8.43
C ASN A 286 -0.19 -21.41 9.81
#